data_AF-A0A349D9U2-F1
#
_entry.id   AF-A0A349D9U2-F1
#
_cell.length_a   1.000
_cell.length_b   1.000
_cell.length_c   1.000
_cell.angle_alpha   90.00
_cell.angle_beta   90.00
_cell.angle_gamma   90.00
#
_symmetry.space_group_name_H-M   'P 1'
#
loop_
_entity.id
_entity.type
_entity.pdbx_description
1 polymer ?
#
loop_
_entity_poly.entity_id
_entity_poly.type
_entity_poly.pdbx_seq_one_letter_code
_entity_poly.pdbx_strand_id
1 'polypeptide(L)'
;SAGSSVLYEETDICGHVTQICQYPFSVVYRCSPSTEQMRIKIKEFLDLLGKWLERQNVIVDGKTYKLEEYPALSAGNRIIQSISRTNVAHLAATYQDGIEDWEVSMTLKYENEYDE
;
A
#
# COMPACT_ATOMS: atom_id res chain seq x y z
N SER A 1 6.03 1.78 15.65
CA SER A 1 4.70 2.39 15.72
C SER A 1 4.54 3.29 14.50
N ALA A 2 3.94 2.78 13.43
CA ALA A 2 3.52 3.61 12.31
C ALA A 2 2.13 4.16 12.67
N GLY A 3 2.10 5.34 13.29
CA GLY A 3 0.84 6.03 13.57
C GLY A 3 0.28 6.64 12.29
N SER A 4 -1.04 6.62 12.14
CA SER A 4 -1.70 7.44 11.11
C SER A 4 -1.43 8.92 11.41
N SER A 5 -1.10 9.71 10.40
CA SER A 5 -0.91 11.16 10.52
C SER A 5 -2.09 11.88 9.90
N VAL A 6 -2.68 12.83 10.63
CA VAL A 6 -3.65 13.76 10.06
C VAL A 6 -2.88 14.77 9.21
N LEU A 7 -3.27 14.92 7.95
CA LEU A 7 -2.73 15.92 7.03
C LEU A 7 -3.55 17.21 7.00
N TYR A 8 -4.86 17.05 7.16
CA TYR A 8 -5.83 18.12 7.06
C TYR A 8 -7.04 17.77 7.93
N GLU A 9 -7.63 18.78 8.55
CA GLU A 9 -8.82 18.68 9.36
C GLU A 9 -9.67 19.93 9.13
N GLU A 10 -10.96 19.74 8.94
CA GLU A 10 -11.96 20.80 8.83
C GLU A 10 -13.18 20.43 9.68
N THR A 11 -13.75 21.42 10.37
CA THR A 11 -14.96 21.27 11.17
C THR A 11 -16.02 22.23 10.65
N ASP A 12 -17.19 21.71 10.28
CA ASP A 12 -18.34 22.53 9.88
C ASP A 12 -19.03 23.16 11.10
N ILE A 13 -19.85 24.19 10.88
CA ILE A 13 -20.64 24.90 11.89
C ILE A 13 -21.57 23.99 12.70
N CYS A 14 -21.87 22.79 12.17
CA CYS A 14 -22.69 21.76 12.80
C CYS A 14 -21.88 20.76 13.67
N GLY A 15 -20.55 20.87 13.73
CA GLY A 15 -19.69 19.93 14.47
C GLY A 15 -19.26 18.70 13.69
N HIS A 16 -19.56 18.62 12.38
CA HIS A 16 -19.08 17.55 11.51
C HIS A 16 -17.60 17.76 11.19
N VAL A 17 -16.76 16.75 11.46
CA VAL A 17 -15.33 16.80 11.22
C VAL A 17 -14.96 15.96 10.00
N THR A 18 -14.28 16.57 9.04
CA THR A 18 -13.68 15.89 7.90
C THR A 18 -12.16 15.94 8.01
N GLN A 19 -11.52 14.77 8.08
CA GLN A 19 -10.07 14.63 8.16
C GLN A 19 -9.50 13.91 6.94
N ILE A 20 -8.41 14.44 6.40
CA ILE A 20 -7.56 13.70 5.46
C ILE A 20 -6.38 13.14 6.24
N CYS A 21 -6.24 11.83 6.23
CA CYS A 21 -5.22 11.10 6.96
C CYS A 21 -4.26 10.37 6.02
N GLN A 22 -3.06 10.11 6.51
CA GLN A 22 -2.06 9.25 5.89
C GLN A 22 -1.66 8.11 6.81
N TYR A 23 -1.68 6.90 6.27
CA TYR A 23 -1.25 5.70 6.95
C TYR A 23 -0.09 5.06 6.17
N PRO A 24 1.16 5.15 6.67
CA PRO A 24 2.29 4.45 6.08
C PRO A 24 2.21 2.95 6.42
N PHE A 25 2.41 2.11 5.42
CA PHE A 25 2.44 0.66 5.57
C PHE A 25 3.49 0.04 4.65
N SER A 26 3.89 -1.20 4.96
CA SER A 26 4.78 -1.99 4.12
C SER A 26 4.11 -3.30 3.74
N VAL A 27 4.37 -3.75 2.51
CA VAL A 27 4.04 -5.10 2.06
C VAL A 27 5.32 -5.92 2.11
N VAL A 28 5.32 -6.99 2.89
CA VAL A 28 6.44 -7.93 3.02
C VAL A 28 6.10 -9.23 2.29
N TYR A 29 6.95 -9.59 1.34
CA TYR A 29 6.94 -10.87 0.66
C TYR A 29 8.06 -11.75 1.23
N ARG A 30 7.66 -12.78 1.99
CA ARG A 30 8.58 -13.73 2.60
C ARG A 30 8.73 -14.98 1.74
N CYS A 31 9.95 -15.35 1.41
CA CYS A 31 10.25 -16.51 0.56
C CYS A 31 11.64 -17.09 0.81
N SER A 32 11.92 -18.29 0.31
CA SER A 32 13.26 -18.89 0.33
C SER A 32 13.74 -19.11 -1.11
N PRO A 33 14.19 -18.06 -1.82
CA PRO A 33 14.53 -18.16 -3.23
C PRO A 33 15.82 -18.95 -3.44
N SER A 34 15.75 -20.00 -4.27
CA SER A 34 16.92 -20.84 -4.58
C SER A 34 17.80 -20.28 -5.71
N THR A 35 17.34 -19.26 -6.44
CA THR A 35 18.04 -18.70 -7.61
C THR A 35 17.88 -17.18 -7.74
N GLU A 36 18.84 -16.53 -8.40
CA GLU A 36 18.77 -15.10 -8.75
C GLU A 36 17.54 -14.77 -9.61
N GLN A 37 17.15 -15.67 -10.51
CA GLN A 37 15.96 -15.48 -11.35
C GLN A 37 14.68 -15.39 -10.51
N MET A 38 14.61 -16.14 -9.41
CA MET A 38 13.47 -16.07 -8.50
C MET A 38 13.44 -14.73 -7.76
N ARG A 39 14.60 -14.23 -7.29
CA ARG A 39 14.73 -12.90 -6.67
C ARG A 39 14.28 -11.78 -7.61
N ILE A 40 14.65 -11.84 -8.90
CA ILE A 40 14.19 -10.88 -9.92
C ILE A 40 12.65 -10.93 -10.04
N LYS A 41 12.06 -12.12 -10.15
CA LYS A 41 10.60 -12.27 -10.25
C LYS A 41 9.86 -11.73 -9.03
N ILE A 42 10.41 -11.89 -7.82
CA ILE A 42 9.84 -11.34 -6.59
C ILE A 42 9.83 -9.80 -6.65
N LYS A 43 10.93 -9.20 -7.09
CA LYS A 43 11.02 -7.75 -7.27
C LYS A 43 10.03 -7.24 -8.30
N GLU A 44 9.90 -7.93 -9.45
CA GLU A 44 8.93 -7.60 -10.50
C GLU A 44 7.49 -7.72 -9.98
N PHE A 45 7.19 -8.76 -9.20
CA PHE A 45 5.88 -8.94 -8.58
C PHE A 45 5.53 -7.77 -7.65
N LEU A 46 6.44 -7.38 -6.75
CA LEU A 46 6.22 -6.25 -5.83
C LEU A 46 6.09 -4.91 -6.57
N ASP A 47 6.83 -4.71 -7.67
CA ASP A 47 6.69 -3.53 -8.52
C ASP A 47 5.32 -3.49 -9.24
N LEU A 48 4.87 -4.62 -9.79
CA LEU A 48 3.56 -4.75 -10.42
C LEU A 48 2.43 -4.54 -9.40
N LEU A 49 2.54 -5.12 -8.21
CA LEU A 49 1.58 -4.91 -7.11
C LEU A 49 1.48 -3.42 -6.76
N GLY A 50 2.64 -2.76 -6.61
CA GLY A 50 2.67 -1.34 -6.29
C GLY A 50 2.03 -0.47 -7.37
N LYS A 51 2.34 -0.71 -8.64
CA LYS A 51 1.70 -0.04 -9.79
C LYS A 51 0.19 -0.27 -9.82
N TRP A 52 -0.25 -1.49 -9.55
CA TRP A 52 -1.67 -1.83 -9.53
C TRP A 52 -2.42 -1.12 -8.40
N LEU A 53 -1.85 -1.07 -7.20
CA LEU A 53 -2.40 -0.32 -6.06
C LEU A 53 -2.42 1.20 -6.30
N GLU A 54 -1.50 1.72 -7.10
CA GLU A 54 -1.51 3.12 -7.60
C GLU A 54 -2.56 3.34 -8.71
N ARG A 55 -3.41 2.33 -8.99
CA ARG A 55 -4.43 2.31 -10.07
C ARG A 55 -3.84 2.50 -11.47
N GLN A 56 -2.56 2.19 -11.67
CA GLN A 56 -1.94 2.15 -12.98
C GLN A 56 -2.34 0.88 -13.74
N ASN A 57 -2.22 0.91 -15.06
CA ASN A 57 -2.35 -0.28 -15.88
C ASN A 57 -1.14 -1.20 -15.67
N VAL A 58 -1.38 -2.47 -15.36
CA VAL A 58 -0.34 -3.50 -15.24
C VAL A 58 -0.62 -4.63 -16.22
N ILE A 59 0.43 -5.22 -16.77
CA ILE A 59 0.32 -6.35 -17.70
C ILE A 59 0.78 -7.60 -16.97
N VAL A 60 -0.10 -8.59 -16.86
CA VAL A 60 0.18 -9.89 -16.26
C VAL A 60 -0.23 -10.95 -17.28
N ASP A 61 0.71 -11.80 -17.69
CA ASP A 61 0.51 -12.83 -18.72
C ASP A 61 -0.12 -12.30 -20.01
N GLY A 62 0.29 -11.11 -20.46
CA GLY A 62 -0.21 -10.47 -21.68
C GLY A 62 -1.59 -9.83 -21.57
N LYS A 63 -2.23 -9.91 -20.40
CA LYS A 63 -3.51 -9.24 -20.12
C LYS A 63 -3.30 -8.00 -19.27
N THR A 64 -3.98 -6.91 -19.64
CA THR A 64 -3.98 -5.67 -18.86
C THR A 64 -4.98 -5.76 -17.71
N TYR A 65 -4.52 -5.37 -16.52
CA TYR A 65 -5.32 -5.25 -15.31
C TYR A 65 -5.19 -3.82 -14.76
N LYS A 66 -6.26 -3.33 -14.14
CA LYS A 66 -6.30 -2.04 -13.46
C LYS A 66 -7.23 -2.14 -12.26
N LEU A 67 -6.87 -1.47 -11.16
CA LEU A 67 -7.74 -1.32 -10.00
C LEU A 67 -8.74 -0.17 -10.28
N GLU A 68 -9.98 -0.54 -10.57
CA GLU A 68 -11.02 0.43 -10.92
C GLU A 68 -11.48 1.24 -9.71
N GLU A 69 -11.60 0.64 -8.54
CA GLU A 69 -11.99 1.31 -7.30
C GLU A 69 -11.32 0.64 -6.10
N TYR A 70 -11.03 1.41 -5.05
CA TYR A 70 -10.57 0.84 -3.80
C TYR A 70 -11.74 0.20 -3.05
N PRO A 71 -11.55 -0.95 -2.41
CA PRO A 71 -12.62 -1.60 -1.67
C PRO A 71 -13.09 -0.73 -0.50
N ALA A 72 -14.39 -0.77 -0.20
CA ALA A 72 -14.93 -0.18 1.01
C ALA A 72 -14.30 -0.83 2.25
N LEU A 73 -13.84 -0.01 3.19
CA LEU A 73 -13.31 -0.49 4.46
C LEU A 73 -14.47 -0.93 5.36
N SER A 74 -14.35 -2.11 5.96
CA SER A 74 -15.40 -2.67 6.82
C SER A 74 -15.57 -1.96 8.16
N ALA A 75 -14.69 -1.03 8.50
CA ALA A 75 -14.67 -0.31 9.77
C ALA A 75 -14.66 1.21 9.56
N GLY A 76 -15.77 1.86 9.93
CA GLY A 76 -15.92 3.32 9.99
C GLY A 76 -16.23 4.00 8.65
N ASN A 77 -16.30 5.33 8.68
CA ASN A 77 -16.58 6.18 7.51
C ASN A 77 -15.29 6.54 6.75
N ARG A 78 -14.38 5.57 6.61
CA ARG A 78 -13.07 5.83 5.99
C ARG A 78 -13.10 5.51 4.51
N ILE A 79 -12.76 6.51 3.69
CA ILE A 79 -12.76 6.39 2.23
C ILE A 79 -11.33 6.50 1.72
N ILE A 80 -10.85 5.46 1.03
CA ILE A 80 -9.50 5.45 0.45
C ILE A 80 -9.47 6.41 -0.74
N GLN A 81 -8.60 7.42 -0.67
CA GLN A 81 -8.39 8.41 -1.72
C GLN A 81 -7.28 7.96 -2.67
N SER A 82 -6.15 7.52 -2.14
CA SER A 82 -5.01 7.05 -2.95
C SER A 82 -4.07 6.14 -2.18
N ILE A 83 -3.37 5.26 -2.89
CA ILE A 83 -2.20 4.53 -2.40
C ILE A 83 -1.02 4.91 -3.29
N SER A 84 0.15 5.17 -2.69
CA SER A 84 1.35 5.57 -3.44
C SER A 84 2.60 4.95 -2.82
N ARG A 85 3.54 4.53 -3.66
CA ARG A 85 4.83 3.99 -3.19
C ARG A 85 5.70 5.09 -2.60
N THR A 86 6.35 4.76 -1.49
CA THR A 86 7.36 5.62 -0.86
C THR A 86 8.77 5.12 -1.13
N ASN A 87 8.94 3.82 -1.39
CA ASN A 87 10.20 3.24 -1.81
C ASN A 87 9.99 2.13 -2.85
N VAL A 88 11.06 1.78 -3.57
CA VAL A 88 11.10 0.63 -4.46
C VAL A 88 11.19 -0.67 -3.67
N ALA A 89 10.77 -1.78 -4.31
CA ALA A 89 10.92 -3.11 -3.75
C ALA A 89 12.41 -3.45 -3.54
N HIS A 90 12.77 -3.86 -2.33
CA HIS A 90 14.13 -4.19 -1.94
C HIS A 90 14.17 -5.35 -0.95
N LEU A 91 15.35 -5.96 -0.81
CA LEU A 91 15.60 -6.99 0.19
C LEU A 91 15.72 -6.31 1.57
N ALA A 92 14.78 -6.61 2.47
CA ALA A 92 14.70 -6.02 3.80
C ALA A 92 15.47 -6.86 4.85
N ALA A 93 15.40 -8.18 4.76
CA ALA A 93 16.12 -9.07 5.66
C ALA A 93 16.47 -10.42 5.01
N THR A 94 17.57 -11.02 5.47
CA THR A 94 17.94 -12.41 5.17
C THR A 94 18.10 -13.17 6.49
N TYR A 95 17.61 -14.41 6.51
CA TYR A 95 17.63 -15.27 7.68
C TYR A 95 18.55 -16.47 7.45
N GLN A 96 18.98 -17.12 8.53
CA GLN A 96 19.97 -18.21 8.51
C GLN A 96 19.54 -19.41 7.65
N ASP A 97 18.24 -19.67 7.52
CA ASP A 97 17.67 -20.76 6.72
C ASP A 97 17.53 -20.44 5.22
N GLY A 98 18.09 -19.33 4.74
CA GLY A 98 17.94 -18.88 3.35
C GLY A 98 16.59 -18.21 3.04
N ILE A 99 15.79 -17.96 4.08
CA ILE A 99 14.57 -17.15 3.98
C ILE A 99 14.98 -15.68 3.78
N GLU A 100 14.25 -14.99 2.93
CA GLU A 100 14.39 -13.58 2.60
C GLU A 100 13.05 -12.87 2.76
N ASP A 101 13.09 -11.68 3.34
CA ASP A 101 11.98 -10.73 3.35
C ASP A 101 12.25 -9.65 2.31
N TRP A 102 11.38 -9.56 1.32
CA TRP A 102 11.37 -8.50 0.33
C TRP A 102 10.26 -7.51 0.68
N GLU A 103 10.56 -6.21 0.67
CA GLU A 103 9.65 -5.18 1.15
C GLU A 103 9.44 -4.08 0.12
N VAL A 104 8.20 -3.60 0.03
CA VAL A 104 7.85 -2.33 -0.59
C VAL A 104 7.06 -1.49 0.42
N SER A 105 7.47 -0.23 0.60
CA SER A 105 6.80 0.72 1.47
C SER A 105 5.86 1.61 0.67
N MET A 106 4.70 1.88 1.25
CA MET A 106 3.61 2.62 0.62
C MET A 106 2.90 3.51 1.64
N THR A 107 2.20 4.52 1.15
CA THR A 107 1.34 5.38 1.96
C THR A 107 -0.08 5.30 1.43
N LEU A 108 -1.01 5.00 2.34
CA LEU A 108 -2.44 5.09 2.13
C LEU A 108 -2.91 6.49 2.53
N LYS A 109 -3.56 7.22 1.62
CA LYS A 109 -4.29 8.45 1.92
C LYS A 109 -5.78 8.12 1.99
N TYR A 110 -6.44 8.49 3.08
CA TYR A 110 -7.86 8.26 3.28
C TYR A 110 -8.54 9.47 3.91
N GLU A 111 -9.81 9.62 3.60
CA GLU A 111 -10.72 10.56 4.28
C GLU A 111 -11.38 9.85 5.45
N ASN A 112 -11.61 10.58 6.54
CA ASN A 112 -12.27 10.10 7.74
C ASN A 112 -13.26 11.16 8.21
N GLU A 113 -14.52 10.76 8.35
CA GLU A 113 -15.60 11.66 8.78
C GLU A 113 -16.25 11.17 10.07
N TYR A 114 -16.47 12.08 11.02
CA TYR A 114 -17.17 11.80 12.27
C TYR A 114 -17.80 13.07 12.84
N ASP A 115 -18.88 12.91 13.59
CA ASP A 115 -19.46 13.95 14.43
C ASP A 115 -18.76 14.00 15.79
N GLU A 116 -18.43 15.20 16.27
CA GLU A 116 -17.85 15.45 17.60
C GLU A 116 -18.92 15.53 18.71
#